data_AF-A0AAU4MAA0-F1
#
_entry.id   AF-A0AAU4MAA0-F1
#
_cell.length_a   1.000
_cell.length_b   1.000
_cell.length_c   1.000
_cell.angle_alpha   90.00
_cell.angle_beta   90.00
_cell.angle_gamma   90.00
#
_symmetry.space_group_name_H-M   'P 1'
#
loop_
_entity.id
_entity.type
_entity.pdbx_description
1 polymer ?
#
loop_
_entity_poly.entity_id
_entity_poly.type
_entity_poly.pdbx_seq_one_letter_code
_entity_poly.pdbx_strand_id
1 'polypeptide(L)'
;MEELLELLDAAWDDESGFLGKLRSGQFDLDAGEAYVALLSQIPQPGEMIDSRLVKLIWFAPMFIEWQMERAARGADEARQLTRIATQVHETVAGILGTP
;
A
#
# COMPACT_ATOMS: atom_id res chain seq x y z
N MET A 1 -13.99 3.73 -10.98
CA MET A 1 -12.87 4.60 -10.56
C MET A 1 -13.16 5.23 -9.21
N GLU A 2 -14.31 5.89 -9.01
CA GLU A 2 -14.65 6.47 -7.69
C GLU A 2 -14.60 5.45 -6.54
N GLU A 3 -15.25 4.29 -6.70
CA GLU A 3 -15.22 3.19 -5.71
C GLU A 3 -13.78 2.70 -5.41
N LEU A 4 -12.92 2.64 -6.42
CA LEU A 4 -11.51 2.26 -6.24
C LEU A 4 -10.75 3.31 -5.42
N LEU A 5 -11.01 4.60 -5.67
CA LEU A 5 -10.41 5.69 -4.90
C LEU A 5 -10.89 5.69 -3.45
N GLU A 6 -12.16 5.40 -3.20
CA GLU A 6 -12.72 5.27 -1.84
C GLU A 6 -12.07 4.10 -1.08
N LEU A 7 -11.88 2.95 -1.74
CA LEU A 7 -11.18 1.80 -1.14
C LEU A 7 -9.70 2.10 -0.86
N LEU A 8 -9.03 2.84 -1.75
CA LEU A 8 -7.64 3.25 -1.55
C LEU A 8 -7.50 4.28 -0.42
N ASP A 9 -8.49 5.17 -0.25
CA ASP A 9 -8.56 6.08 0.89
C ASP A 9 -8.80 5.31 2.20
N ALA A 10 -9.72 4.35 2.19
CA ALA A 10 -9.99 3.48 3.34
C ALA A 10 -8.76 2.64 3.78
N ALA A 11 -7.81 2.36 2.88
CA ALA A 11 -6.56 1.70 3.26
C ALA A 11 -5.72 2.50 4.28
N TRP A 12 -5.96 3.82 4.39
CA TRP A 12 -5.31 4.71 5.35
C TRP A 12 -6.06 4.87 6.68
N ASP A 13 -7.25 4.27 6.81
CA ASP A 13 -8.02 4.23 8.06
C ASP A 13 -7.27 3.49 9.16
N ASP A 14 -7.22 4.07 10.36
CA ASP A 14 -6.40 3.58 11.47
C ASP A 14 -6.87 2.23 12.03
N GLU A 15 -8.17 1.91 11.94
CA GLU A 15 -8.75 0.70 12.52
C GLU A 15 -8.83 -0.46 11.52
N SER A 16 -9.25 -0.16 10.30
CA SER A 16 -9.59 -1.17 9.28
C SER A 16 -8.55 -1.26 8.16
N GLY A 17 -7.87 -0.16 7.84
CA GLY A 17 -6.94 -0.05 6.71
C GLY A 17 -5.56 -0.64 7.01
N PHE A 18 -4.94 -1.27 6.01
CA PHE A 18 -3.59 -1.83 6.15
C PHE A 18 -2.56 -0.77 6.56
N LEU A 19 -2.56 0.40 5.91
CA LEU A 19 -1.60 1.46 6.17
C LEU A 19 -1.85 2.13 7.54
N GLY A 20 -3.12 2.24 7.95
CA GLY A 20 -3.46 2.73 9.30
C GLY A 20 -3.06 1.75 10.40
N LYS A 21 -3.29 0.44 10.21
CA LYS A 21 -2.78 -0.60 11.11
C LYS A 21 -1.26 -0.55 11.24
N LEU A 22 -0.52 -0.41 10.14
CA LEU A 22 0.94 -0.23 10.18
C LEU A 22 1.34 1.04 10.96
N ARG A 23 0.61 2.15 10.82
CA ARG A 23 0.84 3.39 11.58
C ARG A 23 0.77 3.17 13.09
N SER A 24 -0.14 2.30 13.53
CA SER A 24 -0.29 1.91 14.94
C SER A 24 0.68 0.81 15.39
N GLY A 25 1.60 0.36 14.51
CA GLY A 25 2.57 -0.69 14.79
C GLY A 25 1.97 -2.09 14.79
N GLN A 26 0.86 -2.28 14.06
CA GLN A 26 0.19 -3.57 13.89
C GLN A 26 0.37 -4.05 12.46
N PHE A 27 0.98 -5.22 12.30
CA PHE A 27 1.01 -5.91 11.03
C PHE A 27 -0.18 -6.86 10.92
N ASP A 28 -0.94 -6.73 9.83
CA ASP A 28 -2.06 -7.59 9.47
C ASP A 28 -1.83 -8.08 8.04
N LEU A 29 -1.52 -9.37 7.92
CA LEU A 29 -1.18 -10.01 6.66
C LEU A 29 -2.34 -9.96 5.65
N ASP A 30 -3.56 -10.24 6.11
CA ASP A 30 -4.74 -10.30 5.23
C ASP A 30 -5.08 -8.90 4.70
N ALA A 31 -4.98 -7.88 5.54
CA ALA A 31 -5.14 -6.50 5.12
C ALA A 31 -4.07 -6.06 4.11
N GLY A 32 -2.82 -6.51 4.30
CA GLY A 32 -1.72 -6.22 3.37
C GLY A 32 -1.90 -6.87 2.01
N GLU A 33 -2.30 -8.14 1.96
CA GLU A 33 -2.62 -8.84 0.71
C GLU A 33 -3.81 -8.21 0.00
N ALA A 34 -4.86 -7.82 0.75
CA ALA A 34 -6.00 -7.09 0.20
C ALA A 34 -5.58 -5.75 -0.41
N TYR A 35 -4.65 -5.04 0.22
CA TYR A 35 -4.11 -3.78 -0.32
C TYR A 35 -3.30 -3.99 -1.60
N VAL A 36 -2.46 -5.03 -1.69
CA VAL A 36 -1.74 -5.39 -2.92
C VAL A 36 -2.73 -5.76 -4.04
N ALA A 37 -3.76 -6.54 -3.73
CA ALA A 37 -4.81 -6.90 -4.69
C ALA A 37 -5.61 -5.67 -5.15
N LEU A 38 -5.84 -4.69 -4.27
CA LEU A 38 -6.50 -3.42 -4.60
C LEU A 38 -5.65 -2.58 -5.55
N LEU A 39 -4.36 -2.43 -5.28
CA LEU A 39 -3.42 -1.71 -6.17
C LEU A 39 -3.36 -2.36 -7.55
N SER A 40 -3.40 -3.70 -7.61
CA SER A 40 -3.36 -4.46 -8.87
C SER A 40 -4.58 -4.25 -9.77
N GLN A 41 -5.68 -3.68 -9.24
CA GLN A 41 -6.88 -3.35 -10.03
C GLN A 41 -6.76 -1.99 -10.72
N ILE A 42 -5.77 -1.18 -10.36
CA ILE A 42 -5.52 0.11 -11.01
C ILE A 42 -5.10 -0.16 -12.46
N PRO A 43 -5.83 0.36 -13.47
CA PRO A 43 -5.42 0.22 -14.85
C PRO A 43 -4.04 0.85 -15.05
N GLN A 44 -3.19 0.20 -15.85
CA GLN A 44 -1.93 0.79 -16.28
C GLN A 44 -2.22 2.16 -16.91
N PRO A 45 -1.59 3.24 -16.43
CA PRO A 45 -2.00 4.57 -16.85
C PRO A 45 -1.64 4.84 -18.30
N GLY A 46 -2.53 5.56 -18.98
CA GLY A 46 -2.24 6.23 -20.24
C GLY A 46 -1.49 7.54 -20.01
N GLU A 47 -1.58 8.50 -20.95
CA GLU A 47 -0.85 9.80 -20.85
C GLU A 47 -1.23 10.66 -19.63
N MET A 48 -2.38 10.43 -18.99
CA MET A 48 -2.83 11.20 -17.83
C MET A 48 -3.25 10.30 -16.66
N ILE A 49 -2.70 10.59 -15.48
CA ILE A 49 -3.01 9.94 -14.21
C ILE A 49 -3.88 10.88 -13.36
N ASP A 50 -4.93 10.35 -12.73
CA ASP A 50 -5.76 11.10 -11.79
C ASP A 50 -4.93 11.56 -10.58
N SER A 51 -4.98 12.86 -10.26
CA SER A 51 -4.24 13.43 -9.12
C SER A 51 -4.68 12.88 -7.76
N ARG A 52 -5.95 12.49 -7.61
CA ARG A 52 -6.46 11.81 -6.39
C ARG A 52 -5.83 10.44 -6.23
N LEU A 53 -5.71 9.69 -7.34
CA LEU A 53 -5.03 8.40 -7.33
C LEU A 53 -3.58 8.57 -6.90
N VAL A 54 -2.86 9.52 -7.51
CA VAL A 54 -1.46 9.81 -7.14
C VAL A 54 -1.38 10.09 -5.65
N LYS A 55 -2.20 11.01 -5.12
CA LYS A 55 -2.22 11.41 -3.70
C LYS A 55 -2.38 10.21 -2.74
N LEU A 56 -3.15 9.20 -3.13
CA LEU A 56 -3.44 8.03 -2.30
C LEU A 56 -2.32 6.98 -2.29
N ILE A 57 -1.54 6.86 -3.38
CA ILE A 57 -0.60 5.74 -3.54
C ILE A 57 0.87 6.15 -3.53
N TRP A 58 1.22 7.41 -3.87
CA TRP A 58 2.62 7.84 -4.05
C TRP A 58 3.48 7.63 -2.80
N PHE A 59 2.88 7.80 -1.62
CA PHE A 59 3.58 7.73 -0.34
C PHE A 59 3.59 6.32 0.26
N ALA A 60 2.70 5.43 -0.20
CA ALA A 60 2.51 4.12 0.44
C ALA A 60 3.79 3.26 0.50
N PRO A 61 4.63 3.14 -0.55
CA PRO A 61 5.85 2.31 -0.48
C PRO A 61 6.81 2.80 0.61
N MET A 62 7.14 4.10 0.58
CA MET A 62 8.04 4.72 1.56
C MET A 62 7.48 4.64 2.98
N PHE A 63 6.16 4.84 3.13
CA PHE A 63 5.50 4.71 4.41
C PHE A 63 5.63 3.30 4.99
N ILE A 64 5.40 2.26 4.18
CA ILE A 64 5.51 0.85 4.61
C ILE A 64 6.95 0.58 5.07
N GLU A 65 7.95 0.97 4.29
CA GLU A 65 9.38 0.81 4.66
C GLU A 65 9.68 1.41 6.03
N TRP A 66 9.19 2.62 6.31
CA TRP A 66 9.39 3.27 7.61
C TRP A 66 8.67 2.55 8.77
N GLN A 67 7.57 1.85 8.50
CA GLN A 67 6.87 1.09 9.53
C GLN A 67 7.44 -0.32 9.74
N MET A 68 8.28 -0.83 8.83
CA MET A 68 8.80 -2.21 8.92
C MET A 68 9.51 -2.50 10.24
N GLU A 69 10.34 -1.58 10.72
CA GLU A 69 11.07 -1.74 11.99
C GLU A 69 10.15 -1.74 13.22
N ARG A 70 8.96 -1.14 13.10
CA ARG A 70 8.03 -0.94 14.23
C ARG A 70 6.88 -1.95 14.27
N ALA A 71 6.43 -2.42 13.11
CA ALA A 71 5.21 -3.21 13.00
C ALA A 71 5.46 -4.74 13.05
N ALA A 72 6.59 -5.22 12.53
CA ALA A 72 6.86 -6.66 12.46
C ALA A 72 7.39 -7.22 13.80
N ARG A 73 6.71 -8.25 14.33
CA ARG A 73 7.08 -8.94 15.57
C ARG A 73 7.78 -10.25 15.28
N GLY A 74 9.04 -10.14 14.87
CA GLY A 74 9.93 -11.28 14.64
C GLY A 74 10.13 -11.62 13.17
N ALA A 75 10.90 -12.68 12.92
CA ALA A 75 11.46 -12.95 11.60
C ALA A 75 10.41 -13.35 10.54
N ASP A 76 9.28 -13.92 10.94
CA ASP A 76 8.26 -14.36 9.98
C ASP A 76 7.41 -13.20 9.47
N GLU A 77 6.85 -12.39 10.39
CA GLU A 77 6.14 -11.16 10.05
C GLU A 77 7.04 -10.19 9.27
N ALA A 78 8.32 -10.09 9.65
CA ALA A 78 9.28 -9.28 8.90
C ALA A 78 9.42 -9.74 7.44
N ARG A 79 9.53 -11.05 7.17
CA ARG A 79 9.59 -11.57 5.80
C ARG A 79 8.30 -11.29 5.02
N GLN A 80 7.15 -11.49 5.66
CA GLN A 80 5.85 -11.28 5.03
C GLN A 80 5.64 -9.80 4.69
N LEU A 81 5.97 -8.91 5.62
CA LEU A 81 5.89 -7.47 5.42
C LEU A 81 6.88 -6.99 4.36
N THR A 82 8.11 -7.53 4.32
CA THR A 82 9.07 -7.25 3.24
C THR A 82 8.49 -7.61 1.88
N ARG A 83 7.86 -8.79 1.74
CA ARG A 83 7.24 -9.20 0.48
C ARG A 83 6.12 -8.24 0.06
N ILE A 84 5.24 -7.86 0.99
CA ILE A 84 4.18 -6.89 0.72
C ILE A 84 4.78 -5.54 0.31
N ALA A 85 5.80 -5.05 1.02
CA ALA A 85 6.49 -3.81 0.70
C ALA A 85 7.07 -3.83 -0.72
N THR A 86 7.72 -4.91 -1.12
CA THR A 86 8.21 -5.12 -2.49
C THR A 86 7.08 -5.08 -3.52
N GLN A 87 5.99 -5.81 -3.29
CA GLN A 87 4.84 -5.84 -4.21
C GLN A 87 4.17 -4.46 -4.34
N VAL A 88 4.01 -3.73 -3.24
CA VAL A 88 3.47 -2.36 -3.26
C VAL A 88 4.42 -1.44 -4.03
N HIS A 89 5.72 -1.52 -3.78
CA HIS A 89 6.72 -0.72 -4.49
C HIS A 89 6.67 -0.96 -6.00
N GLU A 90 6.73 -2.22 -6.43
CA GLU A 90 6.70 -2.60 -7.85
C GLU A 90 5.39 -2.17 -8.52
N THR A 91 4.25 -2.36 -7.85
CA THR A 91 2.94 -1.99 -8.40
C THR A 91 2.81 -0.48 -8.54
N VAL A 92 3.20 0.28 -7.50
CA VAL A 92 3.16 1.75 -7.54
C VAL A 92 4.15 2.30 -8.57
N ALA A 93 5.34 1.72 -8.72
CA ALA A 93 6.29 2.10 -9.77
C ALA A 93 5.74 1.80 -11.17
N GLY A 94 5.01 0.69 -11.35
CA GLY A 94 4.33 0.40 -12.61
C GLY A 94 3.24 1.41 -12.95
N ILE A 95 2.53 1.93 -11.94
CA ILE A 95 1.47 2.93 -12.12
C ILE A 95 2.08 4.33 -12.32
N LEU A 96 2.95 4.80 -11.43
CA LEU A 96 3.43 6.19 -11.46
C LEU A 96 4.66 6.39 -12.36
N GLY A 97 5.25 5.30 -12.85
CA GLY A 97 6.59 5.30 -13.44
C GLY A 97 7.69 5.22 -12.38
N THR A 98 8.88 4.83 -12.81
CA THR A 98 10.09 4.95 -12.00
C THR A 98 10.64 6.37 -12.14
N PRO A 99 11.10 7.02 -11.05
CA PRO A 99 11.83 8.28 -11.12
C PRO A 99 13.04 8.24 -12.06
#